data_AF-A0A7C9NSW8-F1
#
_entry.id   AF-A0A7C9NSW8-F1
#
_cell.length_a   1.000
_cell.length_b   1.000
_cell.length_c   1.000
_cell.angle_alpha   90.00
_cell.angle_beta   90.00
_cell.angle_gamma   90.00
#
_symmetry.space_group_name_H-M   'P 1'
#
loop_
_entity.id
_entity.type
_entity.pdbx_description
1 polymer ?
#
loop_
_entity_poly.entity_id
_entity_poly.type
_entity_poly.pdbx_seq_one_letter_code
_entity_poly.pdbx_strand_id
1 'polypeptide(L)'
;MTLAGSLPESGPLENIYDGQAPFRIKTTNAGEHYYVKLTHPGSTVPVVHFFIRSGGTIEADVPLGTYELKYATGKDWSDAESHFGPRTNYWKSGKRVTFSFDGNQYAGNEVQLIMQRTGNLSRTKIQKKQF
;
A
#
# COMPACT_ATOMS: atom_id res chain seq x y z
N MET A 1 20.03 22.40 9.52
CA MET A 1 20.02 20.94 9.76
C MET A 1 18.61 20.58 10.16
N THR A 2 17.80 20.12 9.20
CA THR A 2 16.44 19.64 9.48
C THR A 2 16.58 18.23 10.04
N LEU A 3 16.06 18.00 11.25
CA LEU A 3 16.00 16.66 11.83
C LEU A 3 15.28 15.75 10.84
N ALA A 4 15.96 14.71 10.36
CA ALA A 4 15.30 13.63 9.64
C ALA A 4 14.26 13.04 10.60
N GLY A 5 12.97 13.24 10.29
CA GLY A 5 11.91 12.58 11.03
C GLY A 5 12.15 11.07 11.03
N SER A 6 11.96 10.42 12.17
CA SER A 6 12.11 8.98 12.25
C SER A 6 11.18 8.32 11.25
N LEU A 7 11.70 7.38 10.46
CA LEU A 7 10.92 6.61 9.51
C LEU A 7 9.70 5.99 10.21
N PRO A 8 8.47 6.06 9.68
CA PRO A 8 7.33 5.41 10.31
C PRO A 8 7.56 3.91 10.48
N GLU A 9 6.94 3.32 11.50
CA GLU A 9 6.86 1.86 11.61
C GLU A 9 6.00 1.28 10.48
N SER A 10 6.19 0.00 10.17
CA SER A 10 5.36 -0.65 9.16
C SER A 10 3.94 -0.84 9.72
N GLY A 11 2.93 -0.32 9.02
CA GLY A 11 1.54 -0.41 9.44
C GLY A 11 0.66 0.71 8.86
N PRO A 12 -0.59 0.80 9.34
CA PRO A 12 -1.48 1.90 9.02
C PRO A 12 -0.87 3.23 9.48
N LEU A 13 -0.95 4.27 8.64
CA LEU A 13 -0.54 5.62 9.04
C LEU A 13 -1.64 6.37 9.78
N GLU A 14 -2.90 6.03 9.51
CA GLU A 14 -4.09 6.49 10.22
C GLU A 14 -5.02 5.29 10.40
N ASN A 15 -5.74 5.23 11.52
CA ASN A 15 -6.69 4.17 11.81
C ASN A 15 -8.09 4.75 12.04
N ILE A 16 -8.66 5.31 10.98
CA ILE A 16 -9.95 6.02 10.99
C ILE A 16 -11.08 5.24 10.28
N TYR A 17 -10.87 3.95 10.05
CA TYR A 17 -11.78 3.09 9.29
C TYR A 17 -12.22 1.87 10.10
N ASP A 18 -13.42 1.36 9.79
CA ASP A 18 -13.94 0.11 10.36
C ASP A 18 -13.50 -1.07 9.48
N GLY A 19 -12.33 -1.63 9.81
CA GLY A 19 -11.73 -2.75 9.12
C GLY A 19 -12.31 -4.09 9.59
N GLN A 20 -12.63 -4.98 8.66
CA GLN A 20 -13.29 -6.26 8.97
C GLN A 20 -12.60 -7.47 8.34
N ALA A 21 -12.09 -7.31 7.12
CA ALA A 21 -11.48 -8.41 6.37
C ALA A 21 -9.95 -8.33 6.41
N PRO A 22 -9.25 -9.45 6.63
CA PRO A 22 -7.82 -9.42 6.83
C PRO A 22 -7.07 -9.09 5.53
N PHE A 23 -6.09 -8.20 5.62
CA PHE A 23 -5.21 -7.84 4.53
C PHE A 23 -3.76 -7.94 4.96
N ARG A 24 -2.98 -8.68 4.17
CA ARG A 24 -1.54 -8.84 4.39
C ARG A 24 -0.74 -8.31 3.21
N ILE A 25 0.26 -7.49 3.48
CA ILE A 25 1.24 -7.07 2.47
C ILE A 25 2.62 -7.48 2.91
N LYS A 26 3.34 -8.19 2.04
CA LYS A 26 4.75 -8.54 2.21
C LYS A 26 5.60 -7.77 1.21
N THR A 27 6.72 -7.24 1.67
CA THR A 27 7.72 -6.58 0.82
C THR A 27 9.03 -7.34 0.86
N THR A 28 9.82 -7.27 -0.21
CA THR A 28 11.20 -7.78 -0.21
C THR A 28 12.15 -6.76 0.40
N ASN A 29 13.17 -7.22 1.10
CA ASN A 29 14.28 -6.36 1.50
C ASN A 29 15.13 -6.01 0.28
N ALA A 30 14.83 -4.87 -0.35
CA ALA A 30 15.47 -4.39 -1.56
C ALA A 30 15.96 -2.93 -1.44
N GLY A 31 15.94 -2.39 -0.22
CA GLY A 31 16.39 -1.03 0.08
C GLY A 31 15.39 0.08 -0.24
N GLU A 32 14.21 -0.25 -0.74
CA GLU A 32 13.10 0.72 -0.90
C GLU A 32 11.97 0.44 0.09
N HIS A 33 11.37 1.54 0.57
CA HIS A 33 10.18 1.57 1.39
C HIS A 33 8.94 1.79 0.52
N TYR A 34 7.77 1.58 1.11
CA TYR A 34 6.50 1.64 0.40
C TYR A 34 5.51 2.49 1.16
N TYR A 35 4.80 3.33 0.42
CA TYR A 35 3.51 3.85 0.85
C TYR A 35 2.46 3.20 -0.02
N VAL A 36 1.53 2.47 0.59
CA VAL A 36 0.49 1.70 -0.12
C VAL A 36 -0.86 2.28 0.25
N LYS A 37 -1.76 2.40 -0.73
CA LYS A 37 -3.15 2.76 -0.49
C LYS A 37 -4.11 1.86 -1.26
N LEU A 38 -5.28 1.64 -0.67
CA LEU A 38 -6.44 1.11 -1.36
C LEU A 38 -7.36 2.28 -1.71
N THR A 39 -7.81 2.33 -2.96
CA THR A 39 -8.77 3.34 -3.43
C THR A 39 -9.96 2.64 -4.08
N HIS A 40 -11.12 3.30 -4.13
CA HIS A 40 -12.14 2.88 -5.07
C HIS A 40 -11.59 2.92 -6.51
N PRO A 41 -12.07 2.05 -7.43
CA PRO A 41 -11.58 2.04 -8.81
C PRO A 41 -11.73 3.41 -9.47
N GLY A 42 -10.63 3.96 -10.01
CA GLY A 42 -10.59 5.27 -10.65
C GLY A 42 -10.42 6.47 -9.70
N SER A 43 -10.50 6.27 -8.39
CA SER A 43 -10.25 7.31 -7.39
C SER A 43 -8.75 7.45 -7.08
N THR A 44 -8.32 8.63 -6.65
CA THR A 44 -7.01 8.87 -6.01
C THR A 44 -7.11 9.00 -4.49
N VAL A 45 -8.33 9.10 -3.95
CA VAL A 45 -8.58 9.27 -2.52
C VAL A 45 -8.43 7.91 -1.82
N PRO A 46 -7.55 7.79 -0.81
CA PRO A 46 -7.37 6.57 -0.06
C PRO A 46 -8.60 6.25 0.79
N VAL A 47 -8.95 4.96 0.84
CA VAL A 47 -9.85 4.38 1.85
C VAL A 47 -9.03 3.95 3.07
N VAL A 48 -7.88 3.31 2.81
CA VAL A 48 -6.86 2.98 3.80
C VAL A 48 -5.47 3.21 3.20
N HIS A 49 -4.49 3.53 4.04
CA HIS A 49 -3.10 3.65 3.61
C HIS A 49 -2.09 3.22 4.68
N PHE A 50 -0.97 2.70 4.20
CA PHE A 50 0.05 2.04 5.00
C PHE A 50 1.42 2.58 4.62
N PHE A 51 2.30 2.66 5.61
CA PHE A 51 3.73 2.73 5.37
C PHE A 51 4.33 1.34 5.61
N ILE A 52 5.29 0.92 4.78
CA ILE A 52 5.95 -0.38 4.93
C ILE A 52 7.45 -0.19 4.70
N ARG A 53 8.24 -0.53 5.72
CA ARG A 53 9.70 -0.55 5.62
C ARG A 53 10.16 -1.65 4.66
N SER A 54 11.38 -1.53 4.15
CA SER A 54 11.93 -2.53 3.22
C SER A 54 12.05 -3.87 3.93
N GLY A 55 11.56 -4.95 3.33
CA GLY A 55 11.50 -6.27 3.96
C GLY A 55 10.43 -6.41 5.04
N GLY A 56 9.62 -5.37 5.27
CA GLY A 56 8.52 -5.38 6.22
C GLY A 56 7.32 -6.17 5.73
N THR A 57 6.52 -6.62 6.69
CA THR A 57 5.20 -7.20 6.48
C THR A 57 4.20 -6.41 7.31
N ILE A 58 3.02 -6.14 6.77
CA ILE A 58 1.90 -5.58 7.52
C ILE A 58 0.72 -6.55 7.47
N GLU A 59 -0.03 -6.57 8.57
CA GLU A 59 -1.31 -7.25 8.73
C GLU A 59 -2.27 -6.23 9.32
N ALA A 60 -3.41 -6.03 8.66
CA ALA A 60 -4.44 -5.09 9.08
C ALA A 60 -5.80 -5.58 8.57
N ASP A 61 -6.86 -5.27 9.31
CA ASP A 61 -8.22 -5.48 8.82
C ASP A 61 -8.65 -4.27 8.00
N VAL A 62 -9.26 -4.48 6.83
CA VAL A 62 -9.69 -3.42 5.93
C VAL A 62 -11.20 -3.49 5.67
N PRO A 63 -11.84 -2.37 5.30
CA PRO A 63 -13.27 -2.37 4.99
C PRO A 63 -13.61 -3.32 3.85
N LEU A 64 -14.83 -3.86 3.87
CA LEU A 64 -15.34 -4.67 2.76
C LEU A 64 -15.52 -3.82 1.51
N GLY A 65 -15.18 -4.39 0.36
CA GLY A 65 -15.29 -3.71 -0.92
C GLY A 65 -14.29 -4.21 -1.95
N THR A 66 -14.39 -3.65 -3.15
CA THR A 66 -13.44 -3.90 -4.24
C THR A 66 -12.63 -2.64 -4.50
N TYR A 67 -11.30 -2.78 -4.46
CA TYR A 67 -10.37 -1.66 -4.51
C TYR A 67 -9.30 -1.82 -5.58
N GLU A 68 -8.75 -0.69 -6.03
CA GLU A 68 -7.48 -0.63 -6.76
C GLU A 68 -6.35 -0.42 -5.73
N LEU A 69 -5.31 -1.25 -5.79
CA LEU A 69 -4.13 -1.07 -4.95
C LEU A 69 -3.15 -0.16 -5.70
N LYS A 70 -2.72 0.91 -5.05
CA LYS A 70 -1.67 1.78 -5.57
C LYS A 70 -0.55 1.87 -4.56
N TYR A 71 0.68 1.98 -5.03
CA TYR A 71 1.80 2.21 -4.14
C TYR A 71 2.84 3.16 -4.73
N ALA A 72 3.40 3.97 -3.84
CA ALA A 72 4.59 4.77 -4.04
C ALA A 72 5.77 4.03 -3.41
N THR A 73 6.95 4.13 -4.01
CA THR A 73 8.17 3.50 -3.48
C THR A 73 9.41 4.36 -3.72
N GLY A 74 10.35 4.28 -2.79
CA GLY A 74 11.61 5.02 -2.79
C GLY A 74 12.39 4.79 -1.50
N LYS A 75 13.57 5.41 -1.40
CA LYS A 75 14.50 5.23 -0.27
C LYS A 75 14.23 6.19 0.88
N ASP A 76 14.06 7.46 0.56
CA ASP A 76 14.05 8.54 1.53
C ASP A 76 12.62 9.01 1.78
N TRP A 77 12.00 8.55 2.87
CA TRP A 77 10.65 8.99 3.25
C TRP A 77 10.63 10.46 3.65
N SER A 78 9.63 11.20 3.17
CA SER A 78 9.35 12.59 3.52
C SER A 78 8.12 12.66 4.42
N ASP A 79 6.93 12.47 3.84
CA ASP A 79 5.62 12.54 4.51
C ASP A 79 4.55 11.89 3.61
N ALA A 80 3.29 11.85 4.06
CA ALA A 80 2.20 11.20 3.32
C ALA A 80 1.78 11.94 2.02
N GLU A 81 2.18 13.19 1.81
CA GLU A 81 1.85 13.97 0.61
C GLU A 81 2.99 13.91 -0.43
N SER A 82 4.22 14.03 0.05
CA SER A 82 5.45 14.05 -0.73
C SER A 82 6.08 12.66 -0.92
N HIS A 83 5.66 11.68 -0.12
CA HIS A 83 6.10 10.28 -0.18
C HIS A 83 7.62 10.12 -0.06
N PHE A 84 8.31 9.86 -1.18
CA PHE A 84 9.76 9.69 -1.24
C PHE A 84 10.44 10.80 -2.06
N GLY A 85 9.81 11.96 -2.13
CA GLY A 85 10.29 13.14 -2.85
C GLY A 85 10.33 12.94 -4.38
N PRO A 86 11.20 13.68 -5.09
CA PRO A 86 11.24 13.69 -6.56
C PRO A 86 11.57 12.35 -7.22
N ARG A 87 12.15 11.41 -6.47
CA ARG A 87 12.53 10.07 -6.96
C ARG A 87 11.47 9.01 -6.72
N THR A 88 10.29 9.40 -6.23
CA THR A 88 9.19 8.48 -5.99
C THR A 88 8.76 7.77 -7.28
N ASN A 89 8.69 6.44 -7.24
CA ASN A 89 8.05 5.66 -8.29
C ASN A 89 6.62 5.30 -7.87
N TYR A 90 5.66 5.53 -8.75
CA TYR A 90 4.26 5.22 -8.50
C TYR A 90 3.78 4.07 -9.38
N TRP A 91 2.99 3.19 -8.78
CA TRP A 91 2.49 1.98 -9.42
C TRP A 91 1.05 1.72 -8.99
N LYS A 92 0.32 0.99 -9.83
CA LYS A 92 -0.97 0.41 -9.48
C LYS A 92 -1.04 -1.05 -9.84
N SER A 93 -1.90 -1.79 -9.15
CA SER A 93 -2.19 -3.19 -9.48
C SER A 93 -2.93 -3.30 -10.81
N GLY A 94 -2.63 -4.37 -11.55
CA GLY A 94 -3.35 -4.75 -12.77
C GLY A 94 -4.67 -5.46 -12.50
N LYS A 95 -4.86 -5.95 -11.27
CA LYS A 95 -6.10 -6.57 -10.80
C LYS A 95 -6.62 -5.82 -9.57
N ARG A 96 -7.95 -5.80 -9.43
CA ARG A 96 -8.61 -5.29 -8.23
C ARG A 96 -8.48 -6.30 -7.10
N VAL A 97 -8.52 -5.80 -5.87
CA VAL A 97 -8.49 -6.60 -4.64
C VAL A 97 -9.85 -6.49 -4.00
N THR A 98 -10.49 -7.62 -3.71
CA THR A 98 -11.85 -7.67 -3.18
C THR A 98 -11.85 -8.28 -1.79
N PHE A 99 -12.40 -7.54 -0.83
CA PHE A 99 -12.64 -7.95 0.54
C PHE A 99 -14.13 -8.13 0.72
N SER A 100 -14.56 -9.29 1.19
CA SER A 100 -15.99 -9.63 1.22
C SER A 100 -16.35 -10.47 2.43
N PHE A 101 -17.65 -10.55 2.71
CA PHE A 101 -18.24 -11.42 3.70
C PHE A 101 -19.35 -12.22 3.01
N ASP A 102 -19.32 -13.54 3.14
CA ASP A 102 -20.28 -14.44 2.50
C ASP A 102 -21.47 -14.81 3.40
N GLY A 103 -21.53 -14.25 4.61
CA GLY A 103 -22.50 -14.61 5.64
C GLY A 103 -21.91 -15.45 6.77
N ASN A 104 -20.72 -16.04 6.57
CA ASN A 104 -20.06 -16.89 7.57
C ASN A 104 -18.59 -16.49 7.83
N GLN A 105 -17.86 -16.08 6.79
CA GLN A 105 -16.44 -15.77 6.91
C GLN A 105 -16.04 -14.52 6.12
N TYR A 106 -15.07 -13.78 6.67
CA TYR A 106 -14.43 -12.69 5.95
C TYR A 106 -13.37 -13.24 4.99
N ALA A 107 -13.48 -12.88 3.72
CA ALA A 107 -12.50 -13.18 2.70
C ALA A 107 -11.50 -12.03 2.57
N GLY A 108 -10.26 -12.32 2.99
CA GLY A 108 -9.12 -11.41 2.94
C GLY A 108 -8.19 -11.62 1.74
N ASN A 109 -7.08 -10.88 1.69
CA ASN A 109 -6.10 -10.98 0.62
C ASN A 109 -4.64 -10.93 1.13
N GLU A 110 -3.72 -11.57 0.41
CA GLU A 110 -2.28 -11.39 0.57
C GLU A 110 -1.66 -10.85 -0.73
N VAL A 111 -0.90 -9.75 -0.62
CA VAL A 111 -0.18 -9.13 -1.74
C VAL A 111 1.31 -9.14 -1.46
N GLN A 112 2.11 -9.51 -2.47
CA GLN A 112 3.56 -9.42 -2.42
C GLN A 112 4.04 -8.27 -3.32
N LEU A 113 4.56 -7.21 -2.69
CA LEU A 113 5.17 -6.08 -3.38
C LEU A 113 6.67 -6.35 -3.49
N ILE A 114 7.06 -7.08 -4.54
CA ILE A 114 8.46 -7.40 -4.79
C ILE A 114 8.96 -6.64 -6.02
N MET A 115 10.19 -6.15 -5.97
CA MET A 115 10.74 -5.34 -7.07
C MET A 115 10.99 -6.17 -8.34
N GLN A 116 11.17 -7.48 -8.20
CA GLN A 116 11.42 -8.41 -9.30
C GLN A 116 10.12 -8.85 -10.00
N ARG A 117 10.20 -9.34 -11.25
CA ARG A 117 9.03 -9.79 -12.05
C ARG A 117 8.25 -10.97 -11.46
N THR A 118 8.70 -11.54 -10.35
CA THR A 118 8.20 -12.79 -9.74
C THR A 118 7.08 -12.60 -8.72
N GLY A 119 6.58 -11.37 -8.52
CA GLY A 119 5.50 -11.08 -7.57
C GLY A 119 4.14 -11.56 -8.06
N ASN A 120 3.23 -11.88 -7.13
CA ASN A 120 1.86 -12.29 -7.48
C ASN A 120 0.98 -11.14 -8.00
N LEU A 121 1.46 -9.89 -7.91
CA LEU A 121 0.74 -8.69 -8.34
C LEU A 121 1.28 -8.17 -9.69
N SER A 122 0.50 -8.34 -10.76
CA SER A 122 0.70 -7.56 -12.00
C SER A 122 0.57 -6.07 -11.69
N ARG A 123 1.40 -5.23 -12.31
CA ARG A 123 1.45 -3.79 -12.01
C ARG A 123 1.73 -2.93 -13.23
N THR A 124 1.21 -1.71 -13.20
CA THR A 124 1.44 -0.68 -14.22
C THR A 124 2.04 0.57 -13.58
N LYS A 125 3.08 1.13 -14.18
CA LYS A 125 3.66 2.41 -13.74
C LYS A 125 2.67 3.54 -13.99
N ILE A 126 2.51 4.44 -13.04
CA ILE A 126 1.61 5.59 -13.14
C ILE A 126 2.32 6.89 -12.78
N GLN A 127 1.71 8.03 -13.12
CA GLN A 127 2.20 9.35 -12.72
C GLN A 127 1.62 9.77 -11.36
N LYS A 128 2.28 10.71 -10.65
CA LYS A 128 1.80 11.26 -9.36
C LYS A 128 0.35 11.74 -9.43
N LYS A 129 -0.08 12.35 -10.53
CA LYS A 129 -1.47 12.83 -10.72
C LYS A 129 -2.52 11.71 -10.76
N GLN A 130 -2.11 10.49 -11.07
CA GLN A 130 -2.98 9.31 -11.12
C GLN A 130 -2.91 8.50 -9.83
N PHE A 131 -1.98 8.85 -8.93
CA PHE A 131 -1.79 8.18 -7.67
C PHE A 131 -2.89 8.60 -6.72
#